data_AF-A0A1F8V4Q7-F1
#
_entry.id   AF-A0A1F8V4Q7-F1
#
_cell.length_a   1.000
_cell.length_b   1.000
_cell.length_c   1.000
_cell.angle_alpha   90.00
_cell.angle_beta   90.00
_cell.angle_gamma   90.00
#
_symmetry.space_group_name_H-M   'P 1'
#
loop_
_entity.id
_entity.type
_entity.pdbx_description
1 polymer ?
#
loop_
_entity_poly.entity_id
_entity_poly.type
_entity_poly.pdbx_seq_one_letter_code
_entity_poly.pdbx_strand_id
1 'polypeptide(L)'
;MQKNTVTVINRVFHNELRYNSTTVLKYKIEYPEFYSDKLKDYLNNINNFYKYRALAYRKYCETTLYDEAVDQYKVSVESGYPVRAFEAMWVYTITYKAACIISMYSDKYEFFGGAHGTTVRGSQTWNAEKGSQLHLNQLYCCNNNYKKYILNLIYNKAELTPSEYFEDYPKLIVNTFDENSFYCTPMELVVYYQQYDIAPYAGGIREFKLPYDKCILNPSKLCSSINES
;
A
#
# COMPACT_ATOMS: atom_id res chain seq x y z
N MET A 1 10.65 17.34 27.15
CA MET A 1 9.97 16.07 26.81
C MET A 1 10.73 15.38 25.68
N GLN A 2 11.26 14.19 25.90
CA GLN A 2 12.02 13.44 24.89
C GLN A 2 11.04 12.89 23.85
N LYS A 3 11.12 13.38 22.59
CA LYS A 3 10.26 12.96 21.48
C LYS A 3 10.23 11.42 21.39
N ASN A 4 9.04 10.82 21.37
CA ASN A 4 8.87 9.40 21.07
C ASN A 4 9.43 9.17 19.65
N THR A 5 10.65 8.67 19.56
CA THR A 5 11.35 8.50 18.29
C THR A 5 11.23 7.04 17.91
N VAL A 6 10.39 6.76 16.90
CA VAL A 6 10.32 5.43 16.30
C VAL A 6 11.41 5.33 15.24
N THR A 7 12.34 4.40 15.44
CA THR A 7 13.37 4.03 14.47
C THR A 7 12.82 2.94 13.54
N VAL A 8 13.30 2.91 12.29
CA VAL A 8 12.86 1.93 11.30
C VAL A 8 14.06 1.19 10.73
N ILE A 9 13.98 -0.12 10.70
CA ILE A 9 14.93 -1.00 10.01
C ILE A 9 14.20 -1.59 8.80
N ASN A 10 14.80 -1.47 7.62
CA ASN A 10 14.29 -2.15 6.42
C ASN A 10 14.76 -3.61 6.45
N ARG A 11 13.82 -4.55 6.39
CA ARG A 11 14.10 -5.98 6.25
C ARG A 11 13.80 -6.42 4.82
N VAL A 12 14.67 -7.27 4.27
CA VAL A 12 14.59 -7.67 2.87
C VAL A 12 14.67 -9.18 2.75
N PHE A 13 13.71 -9.78 2.04
CA PHE A 13 13.88 -11.09 1.42
C PHE A 13 14.08 -10.90 -0.08
N HIS A 14 15.05 -11.58 -0.67
CA HIS A 14 15.21 -11.59 -2.12
C HIS A 14 15.82 -12.91 -2.57
N ASN A 15 15.50 -13.33 -3.79
CA ASN A 15 16.11 -14.51 -4.41
C ASN A 15 15.95 -14.48 -5.95
N GLU A 16 16.79 -15.24 -6.64
CA GLU A 16 16.64 -15.58 -8.05
C GLU A 16 16.51 -17.11 -8.17
N LEU A 17 15.31 -17.58 -8.50
CA LEU A 17 15.02 -19.01 -8.63
C LEU A 17 15.25 -19.46 -10.06
N ARG A 18 15.88 -20.63 -10.20
CA ARG A 18 16.33 -21.17 -11.48
C ARG A 18 15.75 -22.55 -11.76
N TYR A 19 15.50 -22.81 -13.04
CA TYR A 19 15.17 -24.13 -13.58
C TYR A 19 16.04 -24.39 -14.82
N ASN A 20 16.67 -25.57 -14.89
CA ASN A 20 17.65 -25.92 -15.94
C ASN A 20 18.71 -24.81 -16.17
N SER A 21 19.30 -24.31 -15.07
CA SER A 21 20.29 -23.22 -15.06
C SER A 21 19.81 -21.86 -15.58
N THR A 22 18.53 -21.71 -15.95
CA THR A 22 17.92 -20.45 -16.40
C THR A 22 17.13 -19.83 -15.26
N THR A 23 17.27 -18.53 -15.02
CA THR A 23 16.42 -17.82 -14.06
C THR A 23 14.99 -17.75 -14.57
N VAL A 24 14.05 -18.28 -13.80
CA VAL A 24 12.62 -18.31 -14.14
C VAL A 24 11.81 -17.36 -13.27
N LEU A 25 12.29 -17.02 -12.07
CA LEU A 25 11.61 -16.08 -11.17
C LEU A 25 12.63 -15.28 -10.36
N LYS A 26 12.42 -13.97 -10.27
CA LYS A 26 13.11 -13.07 -9.34
C LYS A 26 12.10 -12.48 -8.37
N TYR A 27 12.43 -12.42 -7.09
CA TYR A 27 11.61 -11.68 -6.15
C TYR A 27 12.42 -10.83 -5.18
N LYS A 28 11.82 -9.73 -4.72
CA LYS A 28 12.32 -8.87 -3.64
C LYS A 28 11.15 -8.37 -2.80
N ILE A 29 11.25 -8.52 -1.49
CA ILE A 29 10.21 -8.19 -0.51
C ILE A 29 10.87 -7.34 0.56
N GLU A 30 10.53 -6.06 0.59
CA GLU A 30 10.93 -5.12 1.63
C GLU A 30 9.78 -4.95 2.62
N TYR A 31 10.10 -4.97 3.92
CA TYR A 31 9.12 -4.70 4.96
C TYR A 31 9.78 -4.01 6.17
N PRO A 32 9.04 -3.13 6.87
CA PRO A 32 9.60 -2.39 7.98
C PRO A 32 9.62 -3.21 9.28
N GLU A 33 10.62 -2.93 10.11
CA GLU A 33 10.62 -3.26 11.53
C GLU A 33 10.85 -2.00 12.37
N PHE A 34 9.93 -1.73 13.28
CA PHE A 34 9.87 -0.53 14.11
C PHE A 34 10.44 -0.78 15.49
N TYR A 35 11.22 0.18 16.00
CA TYR A 35 11.82 0.13 17.32
C TYR A 35 11.56 1.43 18.11
N SER A 36 11.24 1.26 19.38
CA SER A 36 11.11 2.34 20.37
C SER A 36 11.19 1.74 21.76
N ASP A 37 11.99 2.34 22.64
CA ASP A 37 12.10 1.89 24.04
C ASP A 37 10.77 2.06 24.79
N LYS A 38 9.96 3.06 24.41
CA LYS A 38 8.70 3.40 25.07
C LYS A 38 7.48 2.64 24.55
N LEU A 39 7.50 2.22 23.28
CA LEU A 39 6.34 1.63 22.60
C LEU A 39 6.55 0.16 22.24
N LYS A 40 7.51 -0.51 22.88
CA LYS A 40 7.99 -1.84 22.49
C LYS A 40 6.86 -2.85 22.27
N ASP A 41 5.94 -2.99 23.22
CA ASP A 41 4.88 -3.99 23.13
C ASP A 41 3.87 -3.69 22.01
N TYR A 42 3.50 -2.43 21.82
CA TYR A 42 2.61 -2.02 20.74
C TYR A 42 3.27 -2.18 19.35
N LEU A 43 4.57 -1.88 19.25
CA LEU A 43 5.32 -2.06 18.01
C LEU A 43 5.51 -3.54 17.66
N ASN A 44 5.55 -4.45 18.64
CA ASN A 44 5.62 -5.90 18.35
C ASN A 44 4.42 -6.37 17.52
N ASN A 45 3.21 -5.88 17.81
CA ASN A 45 2.03 -6.23 17.03
C ASN A 45 2.14 -5.73 15.57
N ILE A 46 2.60 -4.49 15.39
CA ILE A 46 2.82 -3.89 14.07
C ILE A 46 3.92 -4.63 13.30
N ASN A 47 5.04 -4.94 13.96
CA ASN A 47 6.16 -5.68 13.36
C ASN A 47 5.74 -7.09 12.95
N ASN A 48 4.97 -7.79 13.79
CA ASN A 48 4.46 -9.12 13.48
C ASN A 48 3.51 -9.08 12.28
N PHE A 49 2.66 -8.06 12.15
CA PHE A 49 1.81 -7.88 10.97
C PHE A 49 2.65 -7.84 9.68
N TYR A 50 3.69 -7.01 9.62
CA TYR A 50 4.55 -6.90 8.43
C TYR A 50 5.37 -8.16 8.18
N LYS A 51 5.97 -8.72 9.24
CA LYS A 51 6.78 -9.94 9.15
C LYS A 51 5.97 -11.12 8.63
N TYR A 52 4.77 -11.38 9.15
CA TYR A 52 3.96 -12.52 8.73
C TYR A 52 3.48 -12.37 7.29
N ARG A 53 3.12 -11.16 6.87
CA ARG A 53 2.77 -10.87 5.47
C ARG A 53 3.95 -11.09 4.53
N ALA A 54 5.14 -10.59 4.88
CA ALA A 54 6.35 -10.80 4.09
C ALA A 54 6.73 -12.28 3.99
N LEU A 55 6.62 -13.04 5.08
CA LEU A 55 6.85 -14.49 5.10
C LEU A 55 5.84 -15.25 4.23
N ALA A 56 4.55 -14.89 4.31
CA ALA A 56 3.51 -15.49 3.49
C ALA A 56 3.75 -15.23 2.00
N TYR A 57 4.13 -14.01 1.63
CA TYR A 57 4.41 -13.67 0.25
C TYR A 57 5.69 -14.32 -0.27
N ARG A 58 6.74 -14.40 0.56
CA ARG A 58 7.93 -15.19 0.25
C ARG A 58 7.58 -16.65 -0.04
N LYS A 59 6.76 -17.27 0.81
CA LYS A 59 6.31 -18.66 0.62
C LYS A 59 5.56 -18.80 -0.72
N TYR A 60 4.63 -17.90 -1.02
CA TYR A 60 3.94 -17.87 -2.31
C TYR A 60 4.91 -17.79 -3.50
N CYS A 61 5.93 -16.93 -3.41
CA CYS A 61 6.97 -16.79 -4.44
C CYS A 61 7.78 -18.08 -4.62
N GLU A 62 8.21 -18.69 -3.52
CA GLU A 62 9.06 -19.89 -3.51
C GLU A 62 8.28 -21.19 -3.82
N THR A 63 6.94 -21.15 -3.82
CA THR A 63 6.11 -22.31 -4.17
C THR A 63 5.28 -22.05 -5.43
N THR A 64 4.13 -21.40 -5.29
CA THR A 64 3.11 -21.30 -6.34
C THR A 64 3.65 -20.54 -7.54
N LEU A 65 4.26 -19.39 -7.31
CA LEU A 65 4.75 -18.56 -8.41
C LEU A 65 5.97 -19.19 -9.11
N TYR A 66 6.79 -19.93 -8.36
CA TYR A 66 7.91 -20.68 -8.94
C TYR A 66 7.42 -21.81 -9.85
N ASP A 67 6.43 -22.59 -9.41
CA ASP A 67 5.84 -23.68 -10.22
C ASP A 67 5.23 -23.13 -11.52
N GLU A 68 4.48 -22.04 -11.44
CA GLU A 68 3.92 -21.35 -12.60
C GLU A 68 5.01 -20.83 -13.55
N ALA A 69 6.10 -20.27 -13.01
CA ALA A 69 7.24 -19.80 -13.81
C ALA A 69 7.96 -20.96 -14.53
N VAL A 70 8.06 -22.13 -13.90
CA VAL A 70 8.63 -23.34 -14.50
C VAL A 70 7.74 -23.87 -15.62
N ASP A 71 6.42 -23.86 -15.45
CA ASP A 71 5.51 -24.30 -16.51
C ASP A 71 5.53 -23.34 -17.71
N GLN A 72 5.56 -22.02 -17.46
CA GLN A 72 5.74 -21.04 -18.53
C GLN A 72 7.10 -21.20 -19.23
N TYR A 73 8.16 -21.53 -18.50
CA TYR A 73 9.46 -21.85 -19.08
C TYR A 73 9.35 -23.02 -20.07
N LYS A 74 8.73 -24.13 -19.68
CA LYS A 74 8.60 -25.33 -20.55
C LYS A 74 7.84 -25.00 -21.82
N VAL A 75 6.70 -24.30 -21.70
CA VAL A 75 5.89 -23.86 -22.85
C VAL A 75 6.70 -22.96 -23.80
N SER A 76 7.49 -22.04 -23.24
CA SER A 76 8.32 -21.13 -24.03
C SER A 76 9.38 -21.89 -24.82
N VAL A 77 10.07 -22.85 -24.18
CA VAL A 77 11.08 -23.69 -24.84
C VAL A 77 10.47 -24.57 -25.92
N GLU A 78 9.36 -25.25 -25.64
CA GLU A 78 8.65 -26.11 -26.60
C GLU A 78 8.16 -25.33 -27.82
N SER A 79 7.73 -24.08 -27.62
CA SER A 79 7.22 -23.20 -28.68
C SER A 79 8.33 -22.40 -29.40
N GLY A 80 9.59 -22.50 -28.96
CA GLY A 80 10.70 -21.71 -29.50
C GLY A 80 10.64 -20.22 -29.17
N TYR A 81 9.88 -19.81 -28.14
CA TYR A 81 9.81 -18.44 -27.67
C TYR A 81 10.93 -18.11 -26.67
N PRO A 82 11.36 -16.83 -26.59
CA PRO A 82 12.28 -16.40 -25.54
C PRO A 82 11.69 -16.64 -24.14
N VAL A 83 12.46 -17.28 -23.28
CA VAL A 83 12.12 -17.43 -21.86
C VAL A 83 12.16 -16.05 -21.19
N ARG A 84 11.04 -15.67 -20.58
CA ARG A 84 10.93 -14.43 -19.78
C ARG A 84 10.78 -14.82 -18.32
N ALA A 85 11.71 -14.35 -17.48
CA ALA A 85 11.61 -14.57 -16.04
C ALA A 85 10.40 -13.81 -15.48
N PHE A 86 9.71 -14.43 -14.54
CA PHE A 86 8.73 -13.76 -13.71
C PHE A 86 9.43 -12.80 -12.74
N GLU A 87 8.74 -11.74 -12.35
CA GLU A 87 9.21 -10.79 -11.35
C GLU A 87 8.13 -10.55 -10.30
N ALA A 88 8.51 -10.59 -9.02
CA ALA A 88 7.64 -10.31 -7.88
C ALA A 88 8.32 -9.34 -6.91
N MET A 89 7.85 -8.10 -6.86
CA MET A 89 8.43 -7.03 -6.06
C MET A 89 7.39 -6.52 -5.06
N TRP A 90 7.74 -6.49 -3.78
CA TRP A 90 6.91 -5.84 -2.76
C TRP A 90 7.76 -4.83 -2.01
N VAL A 91 7.45 -3.54 -2.20
CA VAL A 91 8.21 -2.42 -1.61
C VAL A 91 7.27 -1.52 -0.84
N TYR A 92 7.78 -0.82 0.19
CA TYR A 92 6.97 0.08 1.00
C TYR A 92 7.54 1.49 1.07
N THR A 93 6.68 2.47 1.32
CA THR A 93 7.04 3.87 1.53
C THR A 93 6.37 4.38 2.80
N ILE A 94 7.16 4.88 3.75
CA ILE A 94 6.65 5.54 4.96
C ILE A 94 6.26 6.97 4.60
N THR A 95 4.99 7.30 4.79
CA THR A 95 4.41 8.59 4.43
C THR A 95 4.18 9.49 5.64
N TYR A 96 4.08 8.90 6.84
CA TYR A 96 3.96 9.62 8.12
C TYR A 96 4.68 8.84 9.22
N LYS A 97 5.55 9.50 10.00
CA LYS A 97 6.21 8.90 11.18
C LYS A 97 6.51 9.94 12.26
N ALA A 98 5.46 10.46 12.90
CA ALA A 98 5.58 11.47 13.94
C ALA A 98 4.43 11.35 14.96
N ALA A 99 4.60 11.96 16.14
CA ALA A 99 3.73 11.75 17.29
C ALA A 99 3.56 10.24 17.58
N CYS A 100 2.32 9.75 17.63
CA CYS A 100 2.01 8.32 17.74
C CYS A 100 1.68 7.66 16.39
N ILE A 101 1.82 8.36 15.26
CA ILE A 101 1.31 7.90 13.96
C ILE A 101 2.42 7.33 13.09
N ILE A 102 2.17 6.13 12.55
CA ILE A 102 2.96 5.50 11.50
C ILE A 102 2.02 5.22 10.33
N SER A 103 2.19 5.91 9.21
CA SER A 103 1.44 5.66 7.99
C SER A 103 2.39 5.28 6.85
N MET A 104 1.97 4.32 6.04
CA MET A 104 2.71 3.86 4.88
C MET A 104 1.78 3.23 3.84
N TYR A 105 2.26 3.16 2.61
CA TYR A 105 1.74 2.26 1.60
C TYR A 105 2.82 1.28 1.16
N SER A 106 2.38 0.21 0.52
CA SER A 106 3.22 -0.80 -0.09
C SER A 106 2.68 -1.18 -1.46
N ASP A 107 3.58 -1.24 -2.44
CA ASP A 107 3.29 -1.60 -3.81
C ASP A 107 3.79 -3.02 -4.07
N LYS A 108 2.86 -3.91 -4.44
CA LYS A 108 3.13 -5.29 -4.84
C LYS A 108 3.03 -5.37 -6.36
N TYR A 109 4.17 -5.39 -7.03
CA TYR A 109 4.31 -5.53 -8.48
C TYR A 109 4.58 -6.99 -8.84
N GLU A 110 3.82 -7.52 -9.79
CA GLU A 110 3.96 -8.88 -10.31
C GLU A 110 3.95 -8.88 -11.83
N PHE A 111 4.93 -9.56 -12.44
CA PHE A 111 5.05 -9.73 -13.88
C PHE A 111 5.22 -11.21 -14.22
N PHE A 112 4.31 -11.74 -15.04
CA PHE A 112 4.24 -13.16 -15.41
C PHE A 112 4.56 -13.40 -16.89
N GLY A 113 5.47 -12.61 -17.48
CA GLY A 113 5.94 -12.81 -18.86
C GLY A 113 5.09 -12.17 -19.97
N GLY A 114 3.97 -11.54 -19.62
CA GLY A 114 3.05 -10.85 -20.54
C GLY A 114 3.57 -9.54 -21.14
N ALA A 115 2.66 -8.63 -21.50
CA ALA A 115 3.01 -7.32 -22.06
C ALA A 115 3.49 -6.32 -20.97
N HIS A 116 2.92 -6.41 -19.77
CA HIS A 116 3.28 -5.58 -18.63
C HIS A 116 2.99 -6.34 -17.33
N GLY A 117 3.58 -5.87 -16.23
CA GLY A 117 3.22 -6.33 -14.89
C GLY A 117 2.01 -5.57 -14.33
N THR A 118 1.54 -5.99 -13.17
CA THR A 118 0.43 -5.36 -12.44
C THR A 118 0.93 -4.95 -11.07
N THR A 119 0.54 -3.76 -10.62
CA THR A 119 0.82 -3.26 -9.27
C THR A 119 -0.49 -3.17 -8.49
N VAL A 120 -0.50 -3.79 -7.31
CA VAL A 120 -1.57 -3.60 -6.31
C VAL A 120 -0.97 -2.86 -5.11
N ARG A 121 -1.62 -1.77 -4.72
CA ARG A 121 -1.24 -1.00 -3.53
C ARG A 121 -2.08 -1.38 -2.33
N GLY A 122 -1.41 -1.69 -1.22
CA GLY A 122 -2.03 -1.77 0.09
C GLY A 122 -1.43 -0.71 1.02
N SER A 123 -2.20 -0.21 1.97
CA SER A 123 -1.73 0.78 2.94
C SER A 123 -2.23 0.52 4.34
N GLN A 124 -1.49 1.04 5.31
CA GLN A 124 -1.88 1.01 6.72
C GLN A 124 -1.49 2.31 7.39
N THR A 125 -2.41 2.84 8.20
CA THR A 125 -2.14 3.92 9.13
C THR A 125 -2.33 3.39 10.54
N TRP A 126 -1.29 3.46 11.37
CA TRP A 126 -1.27 2.93 12.72
C TRP A 126 -1.26 4.04 13.75
N ASN A 127 -1.97 3.82 14.84
CA ASN A 127 -1.70 4.48 16.12
C ASN A 127 -0.78 3.58 16.95
N ALA A 128 0.49 3.96 17.04
CA ALA A 128 1.55 3.21 17.71
C ALA A 128 1.43 3.23 19.26
N GLU A 129 0.66 4.14 19.85
CA GLU A 129 0.34 4.12 21.28
C GLU A 129 -0.76 3.09 21.61
N LYS A 130 -1.56 2.70 20.61
CA LYS A 130 -2.63 1.69 20.74
C LYS A 130 -2.26 0.35 20.12
N GLY A 131 -1.24 0.32 19.26
CA GLY A 131 -0.84 -0.88 18.50
C GLY A 131 -1.90 -1.33 17.49
N SER A 132 -2.79 -0.43 17.05
CA SER A 132 -3.92 -0.74 16.17
C SER A 132 -3.96 0.16 14.94
N GLN A 133 -4.56 -0.34 13.86
CA GLN A 133 -4.79 0.43 12.66
C GLN A 133 -5.91 1.46 12.91
N LEU A 134 -5.76 2.63 12.28
CA LEU A 134 -6.82 3.61 12.15
C LEU A 134 -7.69 3.24 10.94
N HIS A 135 -8.99 3.41 11.09
CA HIS A 135 -9.96 3.33 10.01
C HIS A 135 -10.25 4.75 9.48
N LEU A 136 -10.61 4.83 8.20
CA LEU A 136 -10.86 6.10 7.51
C LEU A 136 -11.89 6.99 8.23
N ASN A 137 -12.95 6.37 8.76
CA ASN A 137 -14.00 7.08 9.49
C ASN A 137 -13.50 7.76 10.79
N GLN A 138 -12.43 7.26 11.41
CA GLN A 138 -11.85 7.86 12.63
C GLN A 138 -11.11 9.17 12.35
N LEU A 139 -10.79 9.44 11.08
CA LEU A 139 -10.17 10.69 10.64
C LEU A 139 -11.22 11.75 10.28
N TYR A 140 -12.50 11.48 10.53
CA TYR A 140 -13.59 12.39 10.21
C TYR A 140 -14.39 12.78 11.45
N CYS A 141 -14.65 14.08 11.66
CA CYS A 141 -15.32 14.56 12.86
C CYS A 141 -16.59 15.40 12.64
N CYS A 142 -17.00 15.63 11.39
CA CYS A 142 -18.21 16.41 11.10
C CYS A 142 -19.48 15.52 11.16
N ASN A 143 -20.64 16.14 11.44
CA ASN A 143 -21.91 15.43 11.70
C ASN A 143 -22.65 14.91 10.46
N ASN A 144 -21.98 14.81 9.32
CA ASN A 144 -22.51 14.31 8.05
C ASN A 144 -21.81 13.01 7.64
N ASN A 145 -22.33 12.35 6.61
CA ASN A 145 -21.78 11.08 6.12
C ASN A 145 -20.35 11.30 5.57
N TYR A 146 -19.36 10.73 6.25
CA TYR A 146 -17.94 10.89 5.90
C TYR A 146 -17.61 10.37 4.49
N LYS A 147 -18.20 9.25 4.06
CA LYS A 147 -17.99 8.71 2.71
C LYS A 147 -18.47 9.69 1.65
N LYS A 148 -19.69 10.22 1.82
CA LYS A 148 -20.25 11.20 0.89
C LYS A 148 -19.37 12.45 0.81
N TYR A 149 -18.84 12.90 1.95
CA TYR A 149 -17.92 14.03 1.98
C TYR A 149 -16.63 13.74 1.21
N ILE A 150 -15.97 12.61 1.47
CA ILE A 150 -14.73 12.20 0.81
C ILE A 150 -14.95 11.99 -0.70
N LEU A 151 -16.01 11.28 -1.10
CA LEU A 151 -16.35 11.04 -2.50
C LEU A 151 -16.61 12.34 -3.26
N ASN A 152 -17.27 13.32 -2.65
CA ASN A 152 -17.47 14.64 -3.26
C ASN A 152 -16.14 15.37 -3.48
N LEU A 153 -15.19 15.29 -2.54
CA LEU A 153 -13.87 15.89 -2.71
C LEU A 153 -13.06 15.21 -3.82
N ILE A 154 -13.13 13.88 -3.90
CA ILE A 154 -12.49 13.08 -4.95
C ILE A 154 -13.08 13.45 -6.31
N TYR A 155 -14.40 13.48 -6.43
CA TYR A 155 -15.11 13.88 -7.65
C TYR A 155 -14.69 15.28 -8.11
N ASN A 156 -14.77 16.28 -7.23
CA ASN A 156 -14.38 17.65 -7.56
C ASN A 156 -12.92 17.77 -8.02
N LYS A 157 -12.02 16.93 -7.51
CA LYS A 157 -10.62 16.87 -7.95
C LYS A 157 -10.47 16.19 -9.31
N ALA A 158 -11.19 15.10 -9.55
CA ALA A 158 -11.16 14.39 -10.84
C ALA A 158 -11.70 15.25 -11.99
N GLU A 159 -12.74 16.05 -11.74
CA GLU A 159 -13.33 17.00 -12.70
C GLU A 159 -12.35 18.09 -13.19
N LEU A 160 -11.22 18.29 -12.50
CA LEU A 160 -10.19 19.22 -12.97
C LEU A 160 -9.39 18.65 -14.15
N THR A 161 -9.35 17.32 -14.29
CA THR A 161 -8.58 16.60 -15.32
C THR A 161 -9.36 15.39 -15.84
N PRO A 162 -10.59 15.55 -16.35
CA PRO A 162 -11.49 14.45 -16.70
C PRO A 162 -10.92 13.55 -17.80
N SER A 163 -10.09 14.10 -18.69
CA SER A 163 -9.44 13.35 -19.78
C SER A 163 -8.43 12.30 -19.32
N GLU A 164 -8.03 12.30 -18.04
CA GLU A 164 -7.13 11.29 -17.47
C GLU A 164 -7.87 10.01 -17.03
N TYR A 165 -9.21 10.03 -17.04
CA TYR A 165 -10.06 8.97 -16.48
C TYR A 165 -10.95 8.33 -17.55
N PHE A 166 -11.59 7.20 -17.22
CA PHE A 166 -12.59 6.57 -18.10
C PHE A 166 -13.84 7.43 -18.24
N GLU A 167 -14.57 7.32 -19.34
CA GLU A 167 -15.78 8.13 -19.59
C GLU A 167 -16.82 8.06 -18.46
N ASP A 168 -16.93 6.90 -17.80
CA ASP A 168 -17.84 6.65 -16.68
C ASP A 168 -17.19 6.76 -15.29
N TYR A 169 -16.03 7.43 -15.19
CA TYR A 169 -15.31 7.62 -13.93
C TYR A 169 -16.17 8.15 -12.77
N PRO A 170 -17.21 9.01 -12.95
CA PRO A 170 -18.03 9.46 -11.83
C PRO A 170 -18.75 8.29 -11.13
N LYS A 171 -19.18 7.27 -11.89
CA LYS A 171 -19.79 6.05 -11.34
C LYS A 171 -18.73 5.14 -10.75
N LEU A 172 -17.60 4.98 -11.44
CA LEU A 172 -16.50 4.13 -10.98
C LEU A 172 -15.93 4.61 -9.64
N ILE A 173 -15.74 5.94 -9.45
CA ILE A 173 -15.32 6.54 -8.18
C ILE A 173 -16.13 6.01 -6.99
N VAL A 174 -17.44 5.81 -7.16
CA VAL A 174 -18.31 5.29 -6.09
C VAL A 174 -18.23 3.77 -6.01
N ASN A 175 -18.25 3.08 -7.16
CA ASN A 175 -18.33 1.62 -7.23
C ASN A 175 -17.03 0.91 -6.80
N THR A 176 -15.89 1.55 -7.01
CA THR A 176 -14.55 1.00 -6.70
C THR A 176 -13.93 1.65 -5.46
N PHE A 177 -14.68 2.48 -4.73
CA PHE A 177 -14.21 3.06 -3.48
C PHE A 177 -13.97 1.98 -2.41
N ASP A 178 -12.75 1.93 -1.89
CA ASP A 178 -12.35 1.08 -0.78
C ASP A 178 -11.90 1.92 0.43
N GLU A 179 -12.57 1.72 1.57
CA GLU A 179 -12.26 2.41 2.83
C GLU A 179 -10.86 2.09 3.37
N ASN A 180 -10.23 1.02 2.89
CA ASN A 180 -8.85 0.65 3.26
C ASN A 180 -7.82 1.28 2.32
N SER A 181 -8.24 1.84 1.18
CA SER A 181 -7.35 2.43 0.18
C SER A 181 -7.04 3.89 0.52
N PHE A 182 -6.42 4.09 1.70
CA PHE A 182 -5.95 5.39 2.14
C PHE A 182 -4.64 5.31 2.95
N TYR A 183 -3.90 6.41 2.95
CA TYR A 183 -2.80 6.64 3.87
C TYR A 183 -2.73 8.12 4.26
N CYS A 184 -1.91 8.44 5.25
CA CYS A 184 -1.74 9.80 5.74
C CYS A 184 -0.34 10.32 5.44
N THR A 185 -0.23 11.62 5.23
CA THR A 185 1.03 12.38 5.20
C THR A 185 0.95 13.49 6.26
N PRO A 186 2.04 14.23 6.55
CA PRO A 186 1.96 15.35 7.49
C PRO A 186 0.92 16.42 7.11
N MET A 187 0.57 16.54 5.83
CA MET A 187 -0.27 17.62 5.31
C MET A 187 -1.71 17.18 5.00
N GLU A 188 -1.93 15.91 4.70
CA GLU A 188 -3.17 15.46 4.07
C GLU A 188 -3.46 13.98 4.24
N LEU A 189 -4.75 13.65 4.16
CA LEU A 189 -5.26 12.32 3.90
C LEU A 189 -5.14 12.05 2.39
N VAL A 190 -4.55 10.93 2.01
CA VAL A 190 -4.51 10.48 0.61
C VAL A 190 -5.42 9.28 0.47
N VAL A 191 -6.44 9.39 -0.37
CA VAL A 191 -7.26 8.26 -0.83
C VAL A 191 -6.77 7.86 -2.21
N TYR A 192 -6.69 6.57 -2.50
CA TYR A 192 -6.22 6.10 -3.80
C TYR A 192 -7.15 5.05 -4.41
N TYR A 193 -7.04 4.90 -5.72
CA TYR A 193 -7.71 3.89 -6.53
C TYR A 193 -6.65 3.04 -7.23
N GLN A 194 -6.88 1.72 -7.30
CA GLN A 194 -5.97 0.78 -7.93
C GLN A 194 -5.84 1.06 -9.44
N GLN A 195 -4.85 0.43 -10.07
CA GLN A 195 -4.78 0.43 -11.54
C GLN A 195 -6.10 -0.10 -12.11
N TYR A 196 -6.61 0.56 -13.16
CA TYR A 196 -7.88 0.25 -13.82
C TYR A 196 -9.17 0.51 -13.04
N ASP A 197 -9.12 0.97 -11.79
CA ASP A 197 -10.37 1.25 -11.05
C ASP A 197 -11.18 2.39 -11.67
N ILE A 198 -10.51 3.47 -12.07
CA ILE A 198 -11.15 4.69 -12.60
C ILE A 198 -10.42 5.31 -13.81
N ALA A 199 -9.23 4.79 -14.15
CA ALA A 199 -8.38 5.31 -15.22
C ALA A 199 -7.67 4.17 -15.97
N PRO A 200 -7.27 4.36 -17.24
CA PRO A 200 -6.46 3.38 -17.98
C PRO A 200 -5.14 3.04 -17.27
N TYR A 201 -4.53 1.91 -17.62
CA TYR A 201 -3.24 1.46 -17.07
C TYR A 201 -2.15 2.55 -17.01
N ALA A 202 -2.06 3.35 -18.07
CA ALA A 202 -1.07 4.43 -18.20
C ALA A 202 -1.22 5.52 -17.12
N GLY A 203 -2.42 5.68 -16.54
CA GLY A 203 -2.67 6.58 -15.42
C GLY A 203 -2.17 6.06 -14.08
N GLY A 204 -1.78 4.78 -14.00
CA GLY A 204 -1.28 4.15 -12.78
C GLY A 204 -2.31 4.10 -11.65
N ILE A 205 -1.81 4.05 -10.41
CA ILE A 205 -2.63 4.22 -9.21
C ILE A 205 -3.00 5.70 -9.09
N ARG A 206 -4.29 6.00 -8.97
CA ARG A 206 -4.78 7.38 -8.89
C ARG A 206 -4.88 7.81 -7.43
N GLU A 207 -4.20 8.90 -7.09
CA GLU A 207 -4.20 9.46 -5.73
C GLU A 207 -4.97 10.77 -5.65
N PHE A 208 -5.80 10.87 -4.62
CA PHE A 208 -6.55 12.07 -4.27
C PHE A 208 -6.08 12.58 -2.92
N LYS A 209 -5.35 13.69 -2.99
CA LYS A 209 -4.77 14.43 -1.89
C LYS A 209 -5.80 15.35 -1.24
N LEU A 210 -6.23 15.03 -0.02
CA LEU A 210 -7.28 15.70 0.73
C LEU A 210 -6.67 16.40 1.97
N PRO A 211 -6.39 17.73 1.89
CA PRO A 211 -5.80 18.47 2.99
C PRO A 211 -6.61 18.33 4.28
N TYR A 212 -5.90 18.28 5.42
CA TYR A 212 -6.57 18.31 6.71
C TYR A 212 -7.31 19.63 6.90
N ASP A 213 -8.52 19.56 7.44
CA ASP A 213 -9.39 20.71 7.64
C ASP A 213 -10.24 20.56 8.91
N LYS A 214 -11.37 21.28 8.99
CA LYS A 214 -12.29 21.20 10.12
C LYS A 214 -13.02 19.86 10.22
N CYS A 215 -13.07 19.07 9.15
CA CYS A 215 -13.78 17.79 9.08
C CYS A 215 -12.80 16.60 8.97
N ILE A 216 -11.76 16.70 8.14
CA ILE A 216 -10.69 15.70 8.01
C ILE A 216 -9.59 16.04 9.01
N LEU A 217 -9.48 15.22 10.03
CA LEU A 217 -8.51 15.37 11.10
C LEU A 217 -7.11 14.91 10.66
N ASN A 218 -6.10 15.68 11.04
CA ASN A 218 -4.74 15.16 11.10
C ASN A 218 -4.70 14.00 12.12
N PRO A 219 -4.17 12.81 11.77
CA PRO A 219 -4.22 11.62 12.61
C PRO A 219 -3.51 11.81 13.95
N SER A 220 -2.57 12.76 14.07
CA SER A 220 -1.91 13.06 15.35
C SER A 220 -2.89 13.50 16.44
N LYS A 221 -4.04 14.10 16.08
CA LYS A 221 -5.10 14.45 17.05
C LYS A 221 -5.72 13.24 17.75
N LEU A 222 -5.47 12.03 17.25
CA LEU A 222 -5.93 10.77 17.85
C LEU A 222 -4.89 10.16 18.82
N CYS A 223 -3.75 10.82 19.02
CA CYS A 223 -2.74 10.46 20.01
C CYS A 223 -3.17 10.91 21.40
N SER A 224 -2.90 10.09 22.42
CA SER A 224 -3.32 10.37 23.79
C SER A 224 -2.64 11.64 24.34
N SER A 225 -1.41 11.90 23.90
CA SER A 225 -0.56 13.02 24.36
C SER A 225 -0.90 14.40 23.75
N ILE A 226 -1.87 14.49 22.83
CA ILE A 226 -2.30 15.78 22.22
C ILE A 226 -3.62 16.30 22.85
N ASN A 227 -4.30 15.49 23.67
CA ASN A 227 -5.55 15.89 24.34
C ASN A 227 -5.35 16.48 25.75
N GLU A 228 -4.11 16.83 26.12
CA GLU A 228 -3.77 17.48 27.41
C GLU A 228 -3.19 18.90 27.23
N SER A 229 -3.67 19.66 26.24
CA SER A 229 -3.35 21.09 26.10
C SER A 229 -4.57 21.94 25.79
#